data_AF-A0ABD4RWX1-F1
#
_entry.id   AF-A0ABD4RWX1-F1
#
_cell.length_a   1.000
_cell.length_b   1.000
_cell.length_c   1.000
_cell.angle_alpha   90.00
_cell.angle_beta   90.00
_cell.angle_gamma   90.00
#
_symmetry.space_group_name_H-M   'P 1'
#
loop_
_entity.id
_entity.type
_entity.pdbx_description
1 polymer ?
#
loop_
_entity_poly.entity_id
_entity_poly.type
_entity_poly.pdbx_seq_one_letter_code
_entity_poly.pdbx_strand_id
1 'polypeptide(L)'
;MNNIFKYEENVIVGKPLVDPKNIFAANDKEWELIKDKIYYTEERFIPRLMVECGIVKSTSEVRRNKPELFYNLDKLDFIKIKWGKRFLWILVGE
;
A
#
# COMPACT_ATOMS: atom_id res chain seq x y z
N MET A 1 9.90 -14.98 16.83
CA MET A 1 10.21 -13.73 16.10
C MET A 1 9.03 -12.79 16.24
N ASN A 2 9.20 -11.65 16.91
CA ASN A 2 8.17 -10.62 16.94
C ASN A 2 8.01 -10.09 15.51
N ASN A 3 6.84 -10.28 14.92
CA ASN A 3 6.55 -9.80 13.57
C ASN A 3 6.32 -8.28 13.63
N ILE A 4 7.40 -7.53 13.45
CA ILE A 4 7.43 -6.05 13.54
C ILE A 4 6.43 -5.41 12.57
N PHE A 5 6.08 -6.10 11.47
CA PHE A 5 5.20 -5.60 10.40
C PHE A 5 3.80 -6.23 10.39
N LYS A 6 3.32 -6.79 11.51
CA LYS A 6 2.03 -7.54 11.54
C LYS A 6 0.81 -6.77 11.00
N TYR A 7 0.89 -5.45 10.90
CA TYR A 7 -0.21 -4.60 10.45
C TYR A 7 0.16 -3.66 9.30
N GLU A 8 1.27 -3.90 8.61
CA GLU A 8 1.71 -3.07 7.50
C GLU A 8 1.63 -3.86 6.20
N GLU A 9 0.97 -3.27 5.21
CA GLU A 9 0.88 -3.78 3.85
C GLU A 9 1.56 -2.78 2.92
N ASN A 10 2.36 -3.27 1.98
CA ASN A 10 3.09 -2.44 1.00
C ASN A 10 2.60 -2.77 -0.40
N VAL A 11 2.27 -1.74 -1.17
CA VAL A 11 1.76 -1.85 -2.53
C VAL A 11 2.58 -1.00 -3.47
N ILE A 12 2.84 -1.54 -4.66
CA ILE A 12 3.36 -0.79 -5.79
C ILE A 12 2.30 -0.80 -6.89
N VAL A 13 1.90 0.40 -7.31
CA VAL A 13 0.94 0.61 -8.39
C VAL A 13 1.69 1.04 -9.64
N GLY A 14 1.56 0.28 -10.73
CA GLY A 14 2.28 0.53 -11.98
C GLY A 14 3.79 0.33 -11.86
N LYS A 15 4.54 0.97 -12.75
CA LYS A 15 6.01 0.85 -12.81
C LYS A 15 6.69 1.93 -11.96
N PRO A 16 7.35 1.58 -10.85
CA PRO A 16 8.00 2.57 -10.00
C PRO A 16 9.16 3.25 -10.72
N LEU A 17 9.28 4.58 -10.55
CA LEU A 17 10.37 5.37 -11.15
C LEU A 17 11.71 5.20 -10.44
N VAL A 18 11.67 4.80 -9.18
CA VAL A 18 12.83 4.58 -8.32
C VAL A 18 12.80 3.15 -7.81
N ASP A 19 13.97 2.61 -7.48
CA ASP A 19 14.06 1.28 -6.87
C ASP A 19 13.21 1.26 -5.58
N PRO A 20 12.17 0.39 -5.50
CA PRO A 20 11.31 0.30 -4.31
C PRO A 20 12.08 0.04 -3.02
N LYS A 21 13.25 -0.61 -3.09
CA LYS A 21 14.14 -0.80 -1.95
C LYS A 21 14.48 0.52 -1.26
N ASN A 22 14.73 1.58 -2.04
CA ASN A 22 15.10 2.90 -1.52
C ASN A 22 13.91 3.65 -0.88
N ILE A 23 12.68 3.17 -1.10
CA ILE A 23 11.45 3.78 -0.58
C ILE A 23 10.94 3.01 0.63
N PHE A 24 10.88 1.69 0.55
CA PHE A 24 10.25 0.85 1.56
C PHE A 24 11.20 0.34 2.66
N ALA A 25 12.53 0.47 2.49
CA ALA A 25 13.49 -0.07 3.44
C ALA A 25 14.62 0.91 3.74
N ALA A 26 15.03 0.99 5.00
CA ALA A 26 16.20 1.77 5.42
C ALA A 26 17.52 1.05 5.11
N ASN A 27 17.49 -0.27 4.91
CA ASN A 27 18.67 -1.09 4.61
C ASN A 27 18.28 -2.44 3.99
N ASP A 28 19.30 -3.16 3.51
CA ASP A 28 19.15 -4.45 2.83
C ASP A 28 18.48 -5.52 3.68
N LYS A 29 18.75 -5.57 4.98
CA LYS A 29 18.13 -6.58 5.86
C LYS A 29 16.63 -6.38 5.98
N GLU A 30 16.18 -5.13 6.06
CA GLU A 30 14.76 -4.79 6.07
C GLU A 30 14.11 -5.11 4.72
N TRP A 31 14.79 -4.77 3.62
CA TRP A 31 14.32 -5.09 2.27
C TRP A 31 14.05 -6.59 2.09
N GLU A 32 14.99 -7.44 2.50
CA GLU A 32 14.85 -8.90 2.41
C GLU A 32 13.63 -9.44 3.20
N LEU A 33 13.19 -8.75 4.26
CA LEU A 33 12.04 -9.16 5.06
C LEU A 33 10.68 -8.79 4.44
N ILE A 34 10.67 -7.77 3.57
CA ILE A 34 9.44 -7.18 3.02
C ILE A 34 9.26 -7.41 1.53
N LYS A 35 10.33 -7.56 0.74
CA LYS A 35 10.27 -7.59 -0.73
C LYS A 35 9.28 -8.60 -1.29
N ASP A 36 9.19 -9.78 -0.68
CA ASP A 36 8.30 -10.87 -1.12
C ASP A 36 6.84 -10.69 -0.66
N LYS A 37 6.59 -9.68 0.18
CA LYS A 37 5.25 -9.32 0.70
C LYS A 37 4.68 -8.08 0.00
N ILE A 38 5.47 -7.42 -0.85
CA ILE A 38 4.98 -6.27 -1.60
C ILE A 38 3.99 -6.74 -2.65
N TYR A 39 2.80 -6.14 -2.63
CA TYR A 39 1.78 -6.40 -3.64
C TYR A 39 1.97 -5.48 -4.83
N TYR A 40 2.07 -6.05 -6.03
CA TYR A 40 2.24 -5.31 -7.28
C TYR A 40 0.92 -5.35 -8.05
N THR A 41 0.46 -4.20 -8.55
CA THR A 41 -0.82 -4.09 -9.25
C THR A 41 -0.86 -2.89 -10.18
N GLU A 42 -1.78 -2.90 -11.14
CA GLU A 42 -2.09 -1.73 -12.00
C GLU A 42 -3.34 -0.97 -11.51
N GLU A 43 -4.01 -1.48 -10.47
CA GLU A 43 -5.19 -0.83 -9.90
C GLU A 43 -4.80 0.49 -9.23
N ARG A 44 -5.47 1.57 -9.62
CA ARG A 44 -5.23 2.93 -9.10
C ARG A 44 -6.31 3.37 -8.13
N PHE A 45 -7.45 2.68 -8.09
CA PHE A 45 -8.56 3.01 -7.22
C PHE A 45 -8.30 2.56 -5.77
N ILE A 46 -8.04 3.52 -4.88
CA ILE A 46 -7.67 3.28 -3.48
C ILE A 46 -8.61 2.30 -2.77
N PRO A 47 -9.95 2.41 -2.87
CA PRO A 47 -10.84 1.49 -2.19
C PRO A 47 -10.67 0.03 -2.63
N ARG A 48 -10.30 -0.23 -3.89
CA ARG A 48 -10.06 -1.60 -4.36
C ARG A 48 -8.72 -2.13 -3.88
N LEU A 49 -7.67 -1.30 -3.91
CA LEU A 49 -6.38 -1.63 -3.30
C LEU A 49 -6.54 -2.04 -1.82
N MET A 50 -7.34 -1.29 -1.05
CA MET A 50 -7.60 -1.61 0.35
C MET A 50 -8.33 -2.95 0.53
N VAL A 51 -9.17 -3.36 -0.43
CA VAL A 51 -9.84 -4.68 -0.42
C VAL A 51 -8.85 -5.79 -0.78
N GLU A 52 -8.03 -5.59 -1.81
CA GLU A 52 -7.05 -6.56 -2.29
C GLU A 52 -5.96 -6.85 -1.23
N CYS A 53 -5.53 -5.82 -0.50
CA CYS A 53 -4.65 -5.97 0.66
C CYS A 53 -5.37 -6.50 1.93
N GLY A 54 -6.65 -6.84 1.82
CA GLY A 54 -7.46 -7.39 2.91
C GLY A 54 -7.68 -6.43 4.08
N ILE A 55 -7.49 -5.12 3.90
CA ILE A 55 -7.60 -4.10 4.96
C ILE A 55 -9.07 -3.82 5.28
N VAL A 56 -9.93 -3.82 4.27
CA VAL A 56 -11.38 -3.62 4.37
C VAL A 56 -12.12 -4.73 3.64
N LYS A 57 -13.40 -4.94 3.97
CA LYS A 57 -14.20 -6.01 3.35
C LYS A 57 -14.79 -5.63 1.99
N SER A 58 -14.95 -4.33 1.72
CA SER A 58 -15.51 -3.84 0.47
C SER A 58 -15.19 -2.36 0.22
N THR A 59 -15.28 -1.93 -1.05
CA THR A 59 -15.12 -0.51 -1.42
C THR A 59 -16.20 0.38 -0.79
N SER A 60 -17.41 -0.15 -0.61
CA SER A 60 -18.53 0.54 0.08
C SER A 60 -18.22 0.84 1.55
N GLU A 61 -17.40 0.03 2.22
CA GLU A 61 -16.94 0.30 3.58
C GLU A 61 -16.04 1.54 3.61
N VAL A 62 -15.15 1.70 2.63
CA VAL A 62 -14.31 2.89 2.47
C VAL A 62 -15.18 4.11 2.22
N ARG A 63 -16.09 4.04 1.24
CA ARG A 63 -16.99 5.16 0.91
C ARG A 63 -17.79 5.67 2.10
N ARG A 64 -18.26 4.77 2.97
CA ARG A 64 -19.09 5.12 4.14
C ARG A 64 -18.27 5.71 5.28
N ASN A 65 -17.08 5.17 5.55
CA ASN A 65 -16.30 5.52 6.74
C ASN A 65 -15.22 6.58 6.47
N LYS A 66 -14.67 6.60 5.25
CA LYS A 66 -13.62 7.53 4.79
C LYS A 66 -13.82 7.89 3.31
N PRO A 67 -14.87 8.67 2.97
CA PRO A 67 -15.16 9.06 1.60
C PRO A 67 -14.00 9.83 0.92
N GLU A 68 -13.13 10.46 1.70
CA GLU A 68 -11.93 11.13 1.21
C GLU A 68 -10.91 10.18 0.58
N LEU A 69 -10.99 8.86 0.84
CA LEU A 69 -10.16 7.83 0.20
C LEU A 69 -10.82 7.25 -1.06
N PHE A 70 -11.98 7.75 -1.49
CA PHE A 70 -12.74 7.22 -2.61
C PHE A 70 -12.34 7.89 -3.94
N TYR A 71 -11.06 7.78 -4.32
CA TYR A 71 -10.50 8.36 -5.54
C TYR A 71 -9.37 7.50 -6.13
N ASN A 72 -8.89 7.87 -7.31
CA ASN A 72 -7.81 7.19 -8.03
C ASN A 72 -6.44 7.84 -7.81
N LEU A 73 -5.39 7.03 -7.81
CA LEU A 73 -3.99 7.44 -7.81
C LEU A 73 -3.51 7.70 -9.23
N ASP A 74 -3.90 8.85 -9.78
CA ASP A 74 -3.62 9.21 -11.20
C ASP A 74 -2.23 9.84 -11.42
N LYS A 75 -1.47 10.06 -10.35
CA LYS A 75 -0.15 10.71 -10.39
C LYS A 75 0.86 9.93 -9.57
N LEU A 76 2.14 10.09 -9.92
CA LEU A 76 3.28 9.61 -9.15
C LEU A 76 3.21 10.13 -7.73
N ASP A 77 3.27 9.23 -6.75
CA ASP A 77 3.13 9.57 -5.34
C ASP A 77 3.66 8.44 -4.45
N PHE A 78 3.88 8.74 -3.17
CA PHE A 78 4.11 7.76 -2.13
C PHE A 78 3.22 8.08 -0.91
N ILE A 79 2.17 7.29 -0.72
CA ILE A 79 1.13 7.59 0.26
C ILE A 79 1.07 6.56 1.39
N LYS A 80 0.69 7.04 2.58
CA LYS A 80 0.41 6.23 3.76
C LYS A 80 -1.06 6.36 4.14
N ILE A 81 -1.80 5.25 4.09
CA ILE A 81 -3.19 5.18 4.54
C ILE A 81 -3.24 4.43 5.87
N LYS A 82 -3.88 5.03 6.88
CA LYS A 82 -4.15 4.39 8.18
C LYS A 82 -5.62 3.94 8.26
N TRP A 83 -5.85 2.67 8.60
CA TRP A 83 -7.17 2.10 8.87
C TRP A 83 -7.18 1.32 10.17
N GLY A 84 -7.67 1.94 11.25
CA GLY A 84 -7.58 1.39 12.60
C GLY A 84 -6.13 1.18 13.01
N LYS A 85 -5.73 -0.09 13.23
CA LYS A 85 -4.36 -0.50 13.56
C LYS A 85 -3.51 -0.84 12.32
N ARG A 86 -4.12 -0.92 11.14
CA ARG A 86 -3.44 -1.30 9.89
C ARG A 86 -2.95 -0.07 9.13
N PHE A 87 -1.83 -0.24 8.45
CA PHE A 87 -1.24 0.75 7.56
C PHE A 87 -1.06 0.14 6.17
N LEU A 88 -1.40 0.93 5.15
CA LEU A 88 -1.14 0.64 3.76
C LEU A 88 -0.18 1.70 3.22
N TRP A 89 0.97 1.27 2.75
CA TRP A 89 1.91 2.13 2.04
C TRP A 89 1.79 1.85 0.55
N ILE A 90 1.61 2.89 -0.25
CA ILE A 90 1.41 2.76 -1.70
C ILE A 90 2.44 3.62 -2.41
N LEU A 91 3.30 2.99 -3.21
CA LEU A 91 4.20 3.65 -4.16
C LEU A 91 3.55 3.63 -5.54
N VAL A 92 3.30 4.81 -6.09
CA VAL A 92 2.65 4.98 -7.39
C VAL A 92 3.68 5.32 -8.45
N GLY A 93 3.78 4.44 -9.43
CA GLY A 93 4.56 4.54 -10.64
C GLY A 93 3.75 4.97 -11.86
N GLU A 94 4.41 4.91 -13.03
CA GLU A 94 3.78 5.12 -14.35
C GLU A 94 2.92 3.93 -14.77
#